data_AF-A0A7T4WEM8-F1
#
_entry.id   AF-A0A7T4WEM8-F1
#
_cell.length_a   1.000
_cell.length_b   1.000
_cell.length_c   1.000
_cell.angle_alpha   90.00
_cell.angle_beta   90.00
_cell.angle_gamma   90.00
#
_symmetry.space_group_name_H-M   'P 1'
#
loop_
_entity.id
_entity.type
_entity.pdbx_description
1 polymer ?
#
loop_
_entity_poly.entity_id
_entity_poly.type
_entity_poly.pdbx_seq_one_letter_code
_entity_poly.pdbx_strand_id
1 'polypeptide(L)'
;MCKHKGRTDGLAKVGGGGRKCSGWVNRDVLIKAAQFFGNQRKLALAIGASPVLVNQWMHQSTTFRPEWAVRIEKASRGAVLREELLPDVFDRSWSKRNPICEAN
;
A
#
# COMPACT_ATOMS: atom_id res chain seq x y z
N MET A 1 27.06 -16.76 -19.76
CA MET A 1 26.74 -15.37 -20.15
C MET A 1 25.31 -15.03 -19.72
N CYS A 2 25.15 -14.38 -18.57
CA CYS A 2 23.84 -13.98 -18.03
C CYS A 2 23.31 -12.77 -18.83
N LYS A 3 22.26 -12.98 -19.64
CA LYS A 3 21.65 -11.90 -20.41
C LYS A 3 20.75 -11.06 -19.49
N HIS A 4 21.25 -9.92 -19.06
CA HIS A 4 20.43 -8.83 -18.53
C HIS A 4 19.49 -8.34 -19.64
N LYS A 5 18.18 -8.58 -19.50
CA LYS A 5 17.17 -7.91 -20.30
C LYS A 5 16.52 -6.85 -19.42
N GLY A 6 16.98 -5.61 -19.57
CA GLY A 6 16.27 -4.44 -19.08
C GLY A 6 14.91 -4.39 -19.75
N ARG A 7 13.86 -4.33 -18.95
CA ARG A 7 12.51 -4.02 -19.40
C ARG A 7 12.08 -2.78 -18.63
N THR A 8 12.24 -1.63 -19.24
CA THR A 8 11.54 -0.41 -18.86
C THR A 8 10.08 -0.64 -19.26
N ASP A 9 9.32 -1.28 -18.38
CA ASP A 9 7.90 -1.46 -18.59
C ASP A 9 7.22 -0.09 -18.48
N GLY A 10 6.70 0.33 -19.63
CA GLY A 10 6.00 1.59 -19.81
C GLY A 10 4.84 1.73 -18.84
N LEU A 11 4.68 2.96 -18.36
CA LEU A 11 3.49 3.43 -17.67
C LEU A 11 2.24 3.09 -18.50
N ALA A 12 1.57 2.01 -18.14
CA ALA A 12 0.25 1.68 -18.65
C ALA A 12 -0.76 2.67 -18.06
N LYS A 13 -1.33 3.51 -18.94
CA LYS A 13 -2.64 4.14 -18.73
C LYS A 13 -3.63 3.05 -18.33
N VAL A 14 -4.22 3.14 -17.13
CA VAL A 14 -5.48 2.45 -16.83
C VAL A 14 -6.54 3.51 -16.53
N GLY A 15 -7.32 3.84 -17.56
CA GLY A 15 -8.69 4.28 -17.38
C GLY A 15 -9.56 3.04 -17.21
N GLY A 16 -10.48 3.06 -16.27
CA GLY A 16 -11.41 1.96 -16.04
C GLY A 16 -12.14 2.12 -14.71
N GLY A 17 -13.26 2.86 -14.73
CA GLY A 17 -14.20 2.88 -13.62
C GLY A 17 -14.72 1.48 -13.33
N GLY A 18 -14.61 1.03 -12.08
CA GLY A 18 -15.01 -0.30 -11.65
C GLY A 18 -15.54 -0.24 -10.22
N ARG A 19 -16.77 -0.71 -10.04
CA ARG A 19 -17.57 -0.73 -8.81
C ARG A 19 -16.75 -1.21 -7.60
N LYS A 20 -16.89 -0.51 -6.47
CA LYS A 20 -16.20 -0.80 -5.19
C LYS A 20 -16.68 -2.15 -4.61
N CYS A 21 -16.01 -3.23 -4.95
CA CYS A 21 -16.16 -4.52 -4.28
C CYS A 21 -15.39 -4.50 -2.94
N SER A 22 -15.97 -4.98 -1.85
CA SER A 22 -15.36 -5.00 -0.52
C SER A 22 -13.97 -5.67 -0.51
N GLY A 23 -12.90 -4.92 -0.22
CA GLY A 23 -11.51 -5.42 -0.19
C GLY A 23 -10.48 -4.64 -1.01
N TRP A 24 -10.85 -3.48 -1.56
CA TRP A 24 -9.93 -2.58 -2.25
C TRP A 24 -9.13 -1.72 -1.27
N VAL A 25 -7.84 -1.53 -1.56
CA VAL A 25 -7.01 -0.54 -0.85
C VAL A 25 -7.33 0.87 -1.32
N ASN A 26 -7.32 1.81 -0.38
CA ASN A 26 -7.35 3.22 -0.70
C ASN A 26 -6.04 3.63 -1.40
N ARG A 27 -6.15 3.92 -2.70
CA ARG A 27 -5.00 4.18 -3.57
C ARG A 27 -4.22 5.43 -3.15
N ASP A 28 -4.91 6.50 -2.78
CA ASP A 28 -4.27 7.77 -2.41
C ASP A 28 -3.39 7.61 -1.16
N VAL A 29 -3.88 6.84 -0.21
CA VAL A 29 -3.16 6.51 1.03
C VAL A 29 -1.97 5.60 0.75
N LEU A 30 -2.11 4.63 -0.17
CA LEU A 30 -1.00 3.79 -0.60
C LEU A 30 0.09 4.60 -1.33
N ILE A 31 -0.29 5.61 -2.11
CA ILE A 31 0.64 6.56 -2.75
C ILE A 31 1.36 7.39 -1.68
N LYS A 32 0.65 7.92 -0.69
CA LYS A 32 1.24 8.64 0.46
C LYS A 32 2.24 7.76 1.20
N ALA A 33 1.92 6.49 1.45
CA ALA A 33 2.84 5.52 2.04
C ALA A 33 4.09 5.36 1.17
N ALA A 34 3.93 5.17 -0.14
CA ALA A 34 5.06 5.04 -1.06
C ALA A 34 5.96 6.30 -1.08
N GLN A 35 5.38 7.50 -0.97
CA GLN A 35 6.12 8.76 -0.86
C GLN A 35 6.87 8.88 0.47
N PHE A 36 6.28 8.44 1.59
CA PHE A 36 6.94 8.42 2.89
C PHE A 36 8.23 7.57 2.87
N PHE A 37 8.20 6.41 2.22
CA PHE A 37 9.41 5.59 1.99
C PHE A 37 10.28 6.06 0.82
N GLY A 38 9.85 7.10 0.10
CA GLY A 38 10.49 7.68 -1.08
C GLY A 38 10.06 7.06 -2.41
N ASN A 39 9.84 5.74 -2.49
CA ASN A 39 9.25 5.12 -3.67
C ASN A 39 8.55 3.77 -3.36
N GLN A 40 7.77 3.27 -4.34
CA GLN A 40 7.02 2.01 -4.22
C GLN A 40 7.93 0.79 -3.96
N ARG A 41 9.13 0.75 -4.53
CA ARG A 41 10.09 -0.35 -4.35
C ARG A 41 10.63 -0.37 -2.92
N LYS A 42 10.94 0.79 -2.34
CA LYS A 42 11.38 0.94 -0.95
C LYS A 42 10.26 0.57 0.02
N LEU A 43 9.03 0.99 -0.26
CA LEU A 43 7.85 0.53 0.49
C LEU A 43 7.76 -1.00 0.47
N ALA A 44 7.81 -1.61 -0.72
CA ALA A 44 7.75 -3.06 -0.87
C ALA A 44 8.82 -3.79 -0.04
N LEU A 45 10.07 -3.30 -0.10
CA LEU A 45 11.17 -3.85 0.69
C LEU A 45 10.95 -3.67 2.20
N ALA A 46 10.50 -2.48 2.63
CA ALA A 46 10.26 -2.18 4.04
C ALA A 46 9.16 -3.08 4.64
N ILE A 47 8.13 -3.40 3.87
CA ILE A 47 7.05 -4.29 4.31
C ILE A 47 7.30 -5.75 3.95
N GLY A 48 8.41 -6.11 3.30
CA GLY A 48 8.68 -7.47 2.84
C GLY A 48 7.69 -8.01 1.80
N ALA A 49 7.13 -7.13 0.96
CA ALA A 49 6.29 -7.47 -0.19
C ALA A 49 7.11 -7.44 -1.50
N SER A 50 6.58 -8.07 -2.54
CA SER A 50 7.13 -7.93 -3.89
C SER A 50 6.73 -6.58 -4.51
N PRO A 51 7.63 -5.89 -5.23
CA PRO A 51 7.28 -4.67 -5.97
C PRO A 51 6.13 -4.86 -6.96
N VAL A 52 6.03 -6.06 -7.57
CA VAL A 52 4.93 -6.40 -8.48
C VAL A 52 3.59 -6.41 -7.75
N LEU A 53 3.57 -6.92 -6.51
CA LEU A 53 2.37 -6.97 -5.70
C LEU A 53 1.91 -5.55 -5.30
N VAL A 54 2.85 -4.67 -4.94
CA VAL A 54 2.55 -3.25 -4.70
C VAL A 54 1.98 -2.58 -5.94
N ASN A 55 2.54 -2.86 -7.12
CA ASN A 55 2.00 -2.35 -8.38
C ASN A 55 0.57 -2.86 -8.64
N GLN A 56 0.29 -4.15 -8.40
CA GLN A 56 -1.06 -4.71 -8.52
C GLN A 56 -2.05 -4.03 -7.58
N TRP A 57 -1.65 -3.66 -6.36
CA TRP A 57 -2.50 -2.90 -5.44
C TRP A 57 -2.76 -1.47 -5.94
N MET A 58 -1.75 -0.81 -6.49
CA MET A 58 -1.87 0.53 -7.10
C MET A 58 -2.83 0.54 -8.29
N HIS A 59 -2.82 -0.53 -9.08
CA HIS A 59 -3.68 -0.73 -10.23
C HIS A 59 -5.01 -1.42 -9.89
N GLN A 60 -5.27 -1.69 -8.61
CA GLN A 60 -6.47 -2.39 -8.18
C GLN A 60 -6.71 -3.66 -9.02
N SER A 61 -5.65 -4.46 -9.19
CA SER A 61 -5.70 -5.71 -9.95
C SER A 61 -5.74 -6.95 -9.05
N THR A 62 -5.47 -6.78 -7.74
CA THR A 62 -5.44 -7.85 -6.74
C THR A 62 -6.05 -7.37 -5.42
N THR A 63 -6.71 -8.27 -4.70
CA THR A 63 -7.26 -8.02 -3.36
C THR A 63 -6.18 -7.62 -2.36
N PHE A 64 -6.43 -6.57 -1.58
CA PHE A 64 -5.52 -6.11 -0.55
C PHE A 64 -5.87 -6.75 0.80
N ARG A 65 -4.99 -7.62 1.29
CA ARG A 65 -5.24 -8.33 2.57
C ARG A 65 -5.04 -7.38 3.77
N PRO A 66 -5.87 -7.47 4.83
CA PRO A 66 -5.77 -6.63 6.03
C PRO A 66 -4.39 -6.71 6.72
N GLU A 67 -3.74 -7.88 6.64
CA GLU A 67 -2.39 -8.12 7.15
C GLU A 67 -1.37 -7.10 6.61
N TRP A 68 -1.50 -6.70 5.33
CA TRP A 68 -0.60 -5.73 4.71
C TRP A 68 -0.81 -4.32 5.26
N ALA A 69 -2.04 -3.93 5.59
CA ALA A 69 -2.32 -2.64 6.20
C ALA A 69 -1.58 -2.48 7.53
N VAL A 70 -1.61 -3.52 8.37
CA VAL A 70 -0.90 -3.54 9.66
C VAL A 70 0.62 -3.46 9.46
N ARG A 71 1.17 -4.15 8.46
CA ARG A 71 2.61 -4.09 8.13
C ARG A 71 3.02 -2.70 7.67
N ILE A 72 2.22 -2.04 6.82
CA ILE A 72 2.48 -0.67 6.36
C ILE A 72 2.41 0.31 7.53
N GLU A 73 1.41 0.19 8.41
CA GLU A 73 1.30 1.04 9.61
C GLU A 73 2.53 0.93 10.52
N LYS A 74 2.96 -0.30 10.81
CA LYS A 74 4.16 -0.55 11.62
C LYS A 74 5.43 -0.01 10.96
N ALA A 75 5.60 -0.26 9.65
CA ALA A 75 6.77 0.19 8.92
C ALA A 75 6.83 1.72 8.79
N SER A 76 5.66 2.37 8.67
CA SER A 76 5.54 3.83 8.56
C SER A 76 5.49 4.54 9.91
N ARG A 77 5.61 3.79 11.03
CA ARG A 77 5.55 4.32 12.40
C ARG A 77 4.34 5.21 12.65
N GLY A 78 3.18 4.82 12.10
CA GLY A 78 1.93 5.57 12.26
C GLY A 78 1.74 6.75 11.30
N ALA A 79 2.67 7.03 10.38
CA ALA A 79 2.48 8.06 9.35
C ALA A 79 1.34 7.75 8.37
N VAL A 80 1.05 6.45 8.20
CA VAL A 80 -0.12 5.94 7.48
C VAL A 80 -0.81 4.89 8.33
N LEU A 81 -2.12 5.02 8.50
CA LEU A 81 -2.91 4.14 9.36
C LEU A 81 -3.60 3.05 8.55
N ARG A 82 -3.80 1.88 9.17
CA ARG A 82 -4.52 0.76 8.54
C ARG A 82 -5.96 1.10 8.16
N GLU A 83 -6.61 1.97 8.95
CA GLU A 83 -7.98 2.47 8.72
C GLU A 83 -8.07 3.45 7.54
N GLU A 84 -6.99 4.16 7.24
CA GLU A 84 -6.92 5.00 6.04
C GLU A 84 -6.77 4.14 4.79
N LEU A 85 -5.99 3.04 4.89
CA LEU A 85 -5.77 2.09 3.81
C LEU A 85 -7.00 1.22 3.51
N LEU A 86 -7.69 0.75 4.55
CA LEU A 86 -8.83 -0.15 4.46
C LEU A 86 -9.95 0.31 5.43
N PRO A 87 -10.66 1.41 5.09
CA PRO A 87 -11.74 1.93 5.94
C PRO A 87 -12.93 0.98 6.04
N ASP A 88 -13.12 0.10 5.04
CA ASP A 88 -14.21 -0.88 5.03
C ASP A 88 -13.98 -2.04 6.01
N VAL A 89 -12.71 -2.31 6.36
CA VAL A 89 -12.33 -3.45 7.21
C VAL A 89 -11.97 -3.01 8.63
N PHE A 90 -11.26 -1.89 8.76
CA PHE A 90 -10.80 -1.40 10.05
C PHE A 90 -11.65 -0.24 10.53
N ASP A 91 -12.22 -0.39 11.71
CA ASP A 91 -12.91 0.67 12.42
C ASP A 91 -11.93 1.68 13.06
N ARG A 92 -12.34 2.95 13.15
CA ARG A 92 -11.55 4.06 13.72
C ARG A 92 -11.24 3.92 15.21
N SER A 93 -11.84 2.95 15.91
CA SER A 93 -11.54 2.70 17.32
C SER A 93 -10.14 2.13 17.56
N TRP A 94 -9.44 1.62 16.52
CA TRP A 94 -8.07 1.15 16.67
C TRP A 94 -7.06 2.31 16.81
N SER A 95 -7.11 3.32 15.95
CA SER A 95 -6.17 4.45 15.99
C SER A 95 -6.24 5.22 17.30
N LYS A 96 -7.44 5.42 17.84
CA LYS A 96 -7.68 6.09 19.14
C LYS A 96 -7.02 5.40 20.33
N ARG A 97 -6.68 4.11 20.23
CA ARG A 97 -6.10 3.31 21.32
C ARG A 97 -4.62 2.97 21.11
N ASN A 98 -4.03 3.36 19.98
CA ASN A 98 -2.70 2.90 19.58
C ASN A 98 -1.63 3.96 19.90
N PRO A 99 -0.67 3.68 20.81
CA PRO A 99 0.35 4.65 21.26
C PRO A 99 1.39 5.00 20.19
N ILE A 100 1.37 4.33 19.02
CA ILE A 100 2.27 4.62 17.89
C ILE A 100 1.96 6.01 17.30
N CYS A 101 0.71 6.48 17.39
CA CYS A 101 0.30 7.80 16.89
C CYS A 101 0.74 8.96 17.79
N GLU A 102 1.09 8.67 19.05
CA GLU A 102 1.38 9.65 20.11
C GLU A 102 2.87 10.04 20.19
N ALA A 103 3.72 9.42 19.37
CA ALA A 103 5.17 9.55 19.46
C ALA A 103 5.79 10.65 18.58
N ASN A 104 5.07 11.75 18.28
CA ASN A 104 5.63 12.90 17.56
C ASN A 104 5.18 14.24 18.14
#